data_AF-A0A1V5GT71-F1
#
_entry.id   AF-A0A1V5GT71-F1
#
_cell.length_a   1.000
_cell.length_b   1.000
_cell.length_c   1.000
_cell.angle_alpha   90.00
_cell.angle_beta   90.00
_cell.angle_gamma   90.00
#
_symmetry.space_group_name_H-M   'P 1'
#
loop_
_entity.id
_entity.type
_entity.pdbx_description
1 polymer ?
#
loop_
_entity_poly.entity_id
_entity_poly.type
_entity_poly.pdbx_seq_one_letter_code
_entity_poly.pdbx_strand_id
1 'polypeptide(L)' 'MADSGGAARKPFMLRIDPALWSEIQRWADEELRSVNGQIEFLLRQAVEQRRRAAKREKRDDG' A
#
# COMPACT_ATOMS: atom_id res chain seq x y z
N MET A 1 5.83 26.81 -18.86
CA MET A 1 6.09 26.12 -17.58
C MET A 1 5.62 24.69 -17.75
N ALA A 2 6.56 23.76 -17.92
CA ALA A 2 6.25 22.36 -18.17
C ALA A 2 5.67 21.71 -16.91
N ASP A 3 4.56 21.00 -17.08
CA ASP A 3 3.95 20.11 -16.12
C ASP A 3 5.00 19.14 -15.58
N SER A 4 5.34 19.29 -14.30
CA SER A 4 6.27 18.40 -13.63
C SER A 4 5.53 17.10 -13.34
N GLY A 5 5.71 16.12 -14.24
CA GLY A 5 5.13 14.77 -14.17
C GLY A 5 5.60 13.92 -12.98
N GLY A 6 5.46 14.43 -11.75
CA GLY A 6 5.38 13.61 -10.56
C GLY A 6 3.95 13.09 -10.47
N ALA A 7 3.75 11.78 -10.55
CA ALA A 7 2.44 11.15 -10.42
C ALA A 7 1.68 11.76 -9.23
N ALA A 8 0.69 12.61 -9.51
CA ALA A 8 -0.04 13.31 -8.47
C ALA A 8 -0.68 12.27 -7.55
N ARG A 9 -0.26 12.23 -6.28
CA ARG A 9 -0.87 11.35 -5.29
C ARG A 9 -2.32 11.78 -5.13
N LYS A 10 -3.26 10.85 -5.35
CA LYS A 10 -4.69 11.11 -5.16
C LYS A 10 -5.01 11.16 -3.67
N PRO A 11 -5.37 12.32 -3.08
CA PRO A 11 -5.81 12.37 -1.69
C PRO A 11 -7.17 11.68 -1.56
N PHE A 12 -7.36 10.91 -0.50
CA PHE A 12 -8.64 10.30 -0.15
C PHE A 12 -8.76 10.17 1.36
N MET A 13 -10.00 10.20 1.87
CA MET A 13 -10.25 9.99 3.29
C MET A 13 -10.37 8.49 3.56
N LEU A 14 -9.48 7.96 4.38
CA LEU A 14 -9.49 6.57 4.81
C LEU A 14 -10.26 6.45 6.13
N ARG A 15 -11.22 5.53 6.18
CA ARG A 15 -11.81 5.08 7.45
C ARG A 15 -11.04 3.85 7.87
N ILE A 16 -10.41 3.91 9.03
CA ILE A 16 -9.58 2.84 9.57
C ILE A 16 -9.96 2.60 11.02
N ASP A 17 -9.91 1.34 11.42
CA ASP A 17 -10.06 0.97 12.83
C ASP A 17 -8.92 1.60 13.66
N PRO A 18 -9.20 2.20 14.83
CA PRO A 18 -8.17 2.85 15.65
C PRO A 18 -7.07 1.91 16.12
N ALA A 19 -7.37 0.65 16.43
CA ALA A 19 -6.35 -0.31 16.88
C ALA A 19 -5.40 -0.64 15.72
N LEU A 20 -5.96 -0.88 14.52
CA LEU A 20 -5.16 -1.08 13.31
C LEU A 20 -4.28 0.14 13.00
N TRP A 21 -4.80 1.36 13.19
CA TRP A 21 -3.99 2.57 13.02
C TRP A 21 -2.80 2.61 13.99
N SER A 22 -3.01 2.27 15.26
CA SER A 22 -1.93 2.21 16.25
C SER A 22 -0.86 1.18 15.88
N GLU A 23 -1.26 0.02 15.35
CA GLU A 23 -0.31 -1.00 14.89
C GLU A 23 0.51 -0.50 13.69
N ILE A 24 -0.13 0.13 12.70
CA ILE A 24 0.56 0.69 11.53
C ILE A 24 1.50 1.82 11.93
N GLN A 25 1.10 2.70 12.84
CA GLN A 25 1.95 3.78 13.36
C GLN A 25 3.20 3.21 14.02
N ARG A 26 3.05 2.24 14.92
CA ARG A 26 4.18 1.61 15.60
C ARG A 26 5.12 0.94 14.61
N TRP A 27 4.59 0.22 13.62
CA TRP A 27 5.42 -0.40 12.59
C TRP A 27 6.17 0.64 11.74
N ALA A 28 5.50 1.75 11.38
CA ALA A 28 6.15 2.84 10.68
C ALA A 28 7.31 3.42 11.49
N ASP A 29 7.14 3.60 12.81
CA ASP A 29 8.18 4.10 13.71
C ASP A 29 9.36 3.12 13.81
N GLU A 30 9.08 1.81 13.92
CA GLU A 30 10.10 0.75 13.94
C GLU A 30 10.94 0.71 12.64
N GLU A 31 10.33 1.02 11.49
CA GLU A 31 11.02 1.10 10.18
C GLU A 31 11.55 2.50 9.83
N LEU A 32 11.51 3.47 10.76
CA LEU A 32 11.89 4.87 10.53
C LEU A 32 11.21 5.47 9.28
N ARG A 33 9.94 5.16 9.08
CA ARG A 33 9.12 5.58 7.93
C ARG A 33 7.97 6.47 8.39
N SER A 34 7.51 7.35 7.50
CA SER A 34 6.23 8.02 7.72
C SER A 34 5.07 7.03 7.64
N VAL A 35 4.01 7.28 8.41
CA VAL A 35 2.80 6.44 8.39
C VAL A 35 2.19 6.34 7.00
N ASN A 36 2.13 7.45 6.26
CA ASN A 36 1.63 7.47 4.88
C ASN A 36 2.51 6.60 3.95
N GLY A 37 3.84 6.63 4.14
CA GLY A 37 4.75 5.76 3.41
C GLY A 37 4.54 4.29 3.76
N GLN A 38 4.27 3.98 5.04
CA GLN A 38 3.97 2.62 5.48
C GLN A 38 2.67 2.10 4.87
N ILE A 39 1.60 2.90 4.89
CA ILE A 39 0.32 2.56 4.26
C ILE A 39 0.51 2.32 2.77
N GLU A 40 1.25 3.19 2.07
CA GLU A 40 1.52 3.02 0.64
C GLU A 40 2.27 1.72 0.35
N PHE A 41 3.28 1.39 1.15
CA PHE A 41 4.05 0.14 1.04
C PHE A 41 3.16 -1.09 1.23
N LEU A 42 2.36 -1.13 2.30
CA LEU A 42 1.46 -2.25 2.61
C LEU A 42 0.43 -2.47 1.49
N LEU A 43 -0.17 -1.39 0.98
CA LEU A 43 -1.14 -1.47 -0.11
C LEU A 43 -0.49 -1.99 -1.41
N ARG A 44 0.73 -1.55 -1.73
CA ARG A 44 1.49 -2.06 -2.89
C ARG A 44 1.76 -3.56 -2.75
N GLN A 45 2.24 -3.99 -1.58
CA GLN A 45 2.50 -5.40 -1.32
C GLN A 45 1.23 -6.26 -1.42
N ALA A 46 0.10 -5.79 -0.87
CA ALA A 46 -1.17 -6.52 -0.93
C ALA A 46 -1.66 -6.69 -2.38
N VAL A 47 -1.58 -5.63 -3.19
CA VAL A 47 -1.95 -5.68 -4.61
C VAL A 47 -1.04 -6.62 -5.41
N GLU A 48 0.27 -6.58 -5.17
CA GLU A 48 1.21 -7.49 -5.82
C GLU A 48 0.96 -8.95 -5.45
N GLN A 49 0.75 -9.24 -4.16
CA GLN A 49 0.45 -10.58 -3.69
C GLN A 49 -0.82 -11.14 -4.35
N ARG A 50 -1.89 -10.33 -4.41
CA ARG A 50 -3.13 -10.70 -5.11
C ARG A 50 -2.88 -11.00 -6.59
N ARG A 51 -2.10 -10.16 -7.28
CA ARG A 51 -1.76 -10.37 -8.70
C ARG A 51 -0.95 -11.65 -8.91
N ARG A 52 0.00 -11.94 -8.02
CA ARG A 52 0.81 -13.16 -8.08
C ARG A 52 -0.05 -14.41 -7.85
N ALA A 53 -0.97 -14.38 -6.89
CA ALA A 53 -1.91 -15.47 -6.64
C ALA A 53 -2.79 -15.76 -7.88
N ALA A 54 -3.39 -14.71 -8.46
CA ALA A 54 -4.22 -14.85 -9.66
C ALA A 54 -3.44 -15.38 -10.89
N LYS A 55 -2.13 -15.15 -10.97
CA LYS A 55 -1.29 -15.70 -12.05
C LYS A 55 -0.96 -17.19 -11.84
N ARG A 56 -0.93 -17.66 -10.59
CA ARG A 56 -0.70 -19.08 -10.26
C ARG A 56 -1.93 -19.92 -10.59
N GLU A 57 -3.11 -19.48 -10.18
CA GLU A 57 -4.39 -20.11 -10.50
C GLU A 57 -4.53 -20.38 -12.02
N LYS A 58 -4.26 -19.37 -12.85
CA LYS A 58 -4.28 -19.51 -14.32
C LYS A 58 -3.26 -20.49 -14.93
N ARG A 59 -2.21 -20.88 -14.19
CA ARG A 59 -1.20 -21.84 -14.64
C ARG A 59 -1.54 -23.26 -14.24
N ASP A 60 -2.35 -23.43 -13.21
CA ASP A 60 -2.76 -24.75 -12.71
C ASP A 60 -4.05 -25.24 -13.44
N ASP A 61 -4.83 -24.30 -14.01
CA ASP A 61 -6.04 -24.58 -14.80
C ASP A 61 -5.80 -24.84 -16.31
N GLY A 62 -4.54 -24.85 -16.78
CA GLY A 62 -4.19 -25.02 -18.20
C GLY A 62 -3.06 -26.01 -18.42
#